data_AF-A0A1H4GAR2-F1
#
_entry.id   AF-A0A1H4GAR2-F1
#
_cell.length_a   1.000
_cell.length_b   1.000
_cell.length_c   1.000
_cell.angle_alpha   90.00
_cell.angle_beta   90.00
_cell.angle_gamma   90.00
#
_symmetry.space_group_name_H-M   'P 1'
#
loop_
_entity.id
_entity.type
_entity.pdbx_description
1 polymer ?
#
loop_
_entity_poly.entity_id
_entity_poly.type
_entity_poly.pdbx_seq_one_letter_code
_entity_poly.pdbx_strand_id
1 'polypeptide(L)'
;LETTAGGGTLSTQPIITIQDADSNTVSTATDTVTVALSGTGAGNCTLTGTTEVAAVNGVATFTDLSVTTTQESDQTVTLTFTSGTLTQAVSSEITVKAAAGSNDPG
;
A
#
# COMPACT_ATOMS: atom_id res chain seq x y z
N LEU A 1 -5.82 10.43 -7.14
CA LEU A 1 -6.61 9.19 -7.03
C LEU A 1 -6.92 9.03 -5.55
N GLU A 2 -8.15 9.35 -5.12
CA GLU A 2 -8.53 9.20 -3.71
C GLU A 2 -8.98 7.76 -3.49
N THR A 3 -8.21 7.00 -2.72
CA THR A 3 -8.50 5.58 -2.46
C THR A 3 -9.05 5.48 -1.05
N THR A 4 -10.38 5.47 -0.92
CA THR A 4 -11.04 5.22 0.36
C THR A 4 -10.96 3.72 0.66
N ALA A 5 -10.07 3.32 1.56
CA ALA A 5 -10.08 1.99 2.14
C ALA A 5 -11.09 2.01 3.31
N GLY A 6 -12.34 1.65 3.06
CA GLY A 6 -13.20 1.22 4.16
C GLY A 6 -12.52 0.00 4.77
N GLY A 7 -12.17 0.01 6.07
CA GLY A 7 -11.30 -0.99 6.71
C GLY A 7 -11.44 -2.39 6.09
N GLY A 8 -10.45 -2.78 5.28
CA GLY A 8 -10.59 -3.89 4.34
C GLY A 8 -9.59 -3.82 3.16
N THR A 9 -9.77 -4.70 2.17
CA THR A 9 -8.95 -4.77 0.95
C THR A 9 -8.97 -3.46 0.19
N LEU A 10 -7.82 -3.01 -0.30
CA LEU A 10 -7.76 -1.77 -1.06
C LEU A 10 -8.62 -1.91 -2.33
N SER A 11 -9.51 -0.96 -2.57
CA SER A 11 -10.37 -0.99 -3.77
C SER A 11 -9.54 -0.89 -5.05
N THR A 12 -8.41 -0.18 -4.98
CA THR A 12 -7.42 -0.10 -6.04
C THR A 12 -6.12 -0.68 -5.52
N GLN A 13 -5.71 -1.81 -6.07
CA GLN A 13 -4.42 -2.39 -5.75
C GLN A 13 -3.28 -1.63 -6.43
N PRO A 14 -2.19 -1.34 -5.73
CA PRO A 14 -1.06 -0.64 -6.31
C PRO A 14 -0.29 -1.53 -7.29
N ILE A 15 0.20 -0.92 -8.36
CA ILE A 15 1.07 -1.53 -9.36
C ILE A 15 2.34 -0.69 -9.40
N ILE A 16 3.49 -1.33 -9.18
CA ILE A 16 4.79 -0.68 -9.16
C ILE A 16 5.58 -1.09 -10.38
N THR A 17 5.96 -0.10 -11.19
CA THR A 17 6.80 -0.31 -12.37
C THR A 17 8.22 0.15 -12.06
N ILE A 18 9.18 -0.77 -12.18
CA ILE A 18 10.60 -0.50 -12.07
C ILE A 18 11.04 0.20 -13.35
N GLN A 19 11.47 1.43 -13.19
CA GLN A 19 11.98 2.26 -14.28
C GLN A 19 13.46 2.58 -14.05
N ASP A 20 14.20 2.76 -15.13
CA ASP A 20 15.56 3.29 -15.08
C ASP A 20 15.56 4.82 -14.88
N ALA A 21 16.75 5.42 -14.81
CA ALA A 21 16.92 6.87 -14.64
C ALA A 21 16.34 7.68 -15.81
N ASP A 22 16.15 7.06 -16.97
CA ASP A 22 15.56 7.64 -18.17
C ASP A 22 14.03 7.40 -18.25
N SER A 23 13.42 6.88 -17.18
CA SER A 23 11.99 6.53 -17.08
C SER A 23 11.55 5.41 -18.05
N ASN A 24 12.46 4.53 -18.47
CA ASN A 24 12.10 3.34 -19.24
C ASN A 24 11.81 2.16 -18.31
N THR A 25 10.76 1.40 -18.60
CA THR A 25 10.45 0.18 -17.86
C THR A 25 11.52 -0.89 -18.09
N VAL A 26 12.15 -1.35 -17.02
CA VAL A 26 13.21 -2.35 -17.09
C VAL A 26 12.59 -3.74 -17.13
N SER A 27 12.35 -4.26 -18.33
CA SER A 27 11.71 -5.58 -18.52
C SER A 27 12.54 -6.77 -18.02
N THR A 28 13.80 -6.57 -17.65
CA THR A 28 14.64 -7.59 -16.99
C THR A 28 14.68 -7.45 -15.47
N ALA A 29 14.03 -6.43 -14.90
CA ALA A 29 14.02 -6.23 -13.47
C ALA A 29 13.16 -7.29 -12.80
N THR A 30 13.77 -7.98 -11.84
CA THR A 30 13.18 -9.05 -11.03
C THR A 30 13.29 -8.73 -9.54
N ASP A 31 13.53 -7.46 -9.22
CA ASP A 31 13.69 -7.00 -7.85
C ASP A 31 12.42 -7.24 -7.04
N THR A 32 12.62 -7.57 -5.76
CA THR A 32 11.51 -7.73 -4.82
C THR A 32 11.09 -6.37 -4.30
N VAL A 33 9.83 -6.02 -4.56
CA VAL A 33 9.21 -4.80 -4.06
C VAL A 33 8.51 -5.13 -2.75
N THR A 34 8.98 -4.53 -1.67
CA THR A 34 8.35 -4.58 -0.35
C THR A 34 7.49 -3.35 -0.16
N VAL A 35 6.27 -3.52 0.35
CA VAL A 35 5.39 -2.42 0.75
C VAL A 35 5.26 -2.37 2.26
N ALA A 36 5.32 -1.16 2.80
CA ALA A 36 5.10 -0.88 4.21
C ALA A 36 4.14 0.30 4.37
N LEU A 37 3.40 0.32 5.48
CA LEU A 37 2.64 1.51 5.87
C LEU A 37 3.59 2.59 6.37
N SER A 38 3.26 3.83 6.03
CA SER A 38 3.99 5.03 6.44
C SER A 38 3.00 6.17 6.71
N GLY A 39 3.50 7.25 7.32
CA GLY A 39 2.67 8.39 7.73
C GLY A 39 2.24 8.33 9.20
N THR A 40 1.55 9.39 9.64
CA THR A 40 1.17 9.59 11.05
C THR A 40 0.15 8.57 11.55
N GLY A 41 -0.73 8.08 10.68
CA GLY A 41 -1.71 7.05 11.02
C GLY A 41 -1.17 5.62 11.01
N ALA A 42 0.05 5.38 10.51
CA ALA A 42 0.55 4.03 10.24
C ALA A 42 0.63 3.15 11.49
N GLY A 43 1.01 3.70 12.64
CA GLY A 43 1.06 2.95 13.91
C GLY A 43 -0.31 2.50 14.42
N ASN A 44 -1.39 3.06 13.87
CA ASN A 44 -2.78 2.75 14.22
C ASN A 44 -3.46 1.90 13.14
N CYS A 45 -2.74 1.58 12.06
CA CYS A 45 -3.23 0.77 10.95
C CYS A 45 -2.39 -0.49 10.82
N THR A 46 -3.00 -1.55 10.30
CA THR A 46 -2.34 -2.83 10.02
C THR A 46 -2.40 -3.11 8.53
N LEU A 47 -1.25 -3.38 7.93
CA LEU A 47 -1.13 -3.85 6.55
C LEU A 47 -1.17 -5.36 6.56
N THR A 48 -2.07 -5.93 5.76
CA THR A 48 -2.21 -7.38 5.58
C THR A 48 -2.25 -7.72 4.09
N GLY A 49 -2.07 -9.01 3.78
CA GLY A 49 -1.96 -9.49 2.41
C GLY A 49 -0.51 -9.65 1.96
N THR A 50 -0.29 -9.60 0.65
CA THR A 50 1.03 -9.81 0.05
C THR A 50 1.85 -8.53 0.09
N THR A 51 2.67 -8.34 1.13
CA THR A 51 3.49 -7.13 1.28
C THR A 51 4.82 -7.19 0.53
N GLU A 52 5.17 -8.32 -0.07
CA GLU A 52 6.39 -8.49 -0.86
C GLU A 52 6.06 -9.18 -2.18
N VAL A 53 6.36 -8.53 -3.30
CA VAL A 53 6.10 -9.05 -4.64
C VAL A 53 7.36 -8.89 -5.48
N ALA A 54 7.84 -9.98 -6.07
CA ALA A 54 8.89 -9.93 -7.07
C ALA A 54 8.34 -9.31 -8.36
N ALA A 55 9.03 -8.31 -8.90
CA ALA A 55 8.68 -7.73 -10.18
C ALA A 55 8.84 -8.78 -11.29
N VAL A 56 7.88 -8.84 -12.19
CA VAL A 56 7.95 -9.66 -13.41
C VAL A 56 7.91 -8.71 -14.59
N ASN A 57 8.91 -8.78 -15.45
CA ASN A 57 9.10 -7.82 -16.53
C ASN A 57 9.17 -6.36 -16.04
N GLY A 58 9.76 -6.13 -14.86
CA GLY A 58 9.83 -4.81 -14.24
C GLY A 58 8.50 -4.31 -13.68
N VAL A 59 7.49 -5.15 -13.53
CA VAL A 59 6.20 -4.78 -12.94
C VAL A 59 5.90 -5.67 -11.74
N ALA A 60 5.77 -5.07 -10.56
CA ALA A 60 5.28 -5.71 -9.35
C ALA A 60 3.80 -5.36 -9.16
N THR A 61 2.94 -6.36 -9.23
CA THR A 61 1.48 -6.20 -9.07
C THR A 61 1.04 -6.77 -7.74
N PHE A 62 0.47 -5.91 -6.90
CA PHE A 62 -0.15 -6.33 -5.65
C PHE A 62 -1.62 -6.68 -5.91
N THR A 63 -2.17 -7.73 -5.29
CA THR A 63 -3.56 -8.16 -5.53
C THR A 63 -4.40 -8.24 -4.26
N ASP A 64 -3.76 -8.44 -3.11
CA ASP A 64 -4.45 -8.74 -1.84
C ASP A 64 -4.08 -7.81 -0.68
N LEU A 65 -3.39 -6.70 -0.97
CA LEU A 65 -3.11 -5.67 0.03
C LEU A 65 -4.39 -5.12 0.66
N SER A 66 -4.42 -5.17 1.99
CA SER A 66 -5.54 -4.72 2.80
C SER A 66 -5.02 -3.87 3.95
N VAL A 67 -5.68 -2.74 4.19
CA VAL A 67 -5.33 -1.83 5.29
C VAL A 67 -6.53 -1.70 6.20
N THR A 68 -6.33 -2.08 7.46
CA THR A 68 -7.35 -1.99 8.51
C THR A 68 -6.85 -1.10 9.63
N THR A 69 -7.76 -0.49 10.37
CA THR A 69 -7.45 0.24 11.60
C THR A 69 -8.36 -0.27 12.70
N THR A 70 -7.92 -0.20 13.95
CA THR A 70 -8.76 -0.45 15.13
C THR A 70 -9.27 0.85 15.75
N GLN A 71 -8.93 1.99 15.17
CA GLN A 71 -9.33 3.29 15.69
C GLN A 71 -10.78 3.60 15.32
N GLU A 72 -11.47 4.29 16.22
CA GLU A 72 -12.82 4.83 16.00
C GLU A 72 -12.81 6.12 15.15
N SER A 73 -11.62 6.64 14.83
CA SER A 73 -11.41 7.79 13.95
C SER A 73 -10.82 7.33 12.62
N ASP A 74 -11.13 8.07 11.55
CA ASP A 74 -10.51 7.86 10.25
C ASP A 74 -9.00 8.13 10.34
N GLN A 75 -8.22 7.24 9.74
CA GLN A 75 -6.77 7.29 9.76
C GLN A 75 -6.23 7.58 8.37
N THR A 76 -5.28 8.50 8.28
CA THR A 76 -4.56 8.79 7.03
C THR A 76 -3.21 8.10 7.04
N VAL A 77 -2.94 7.29 6.03
CA VAL A 77 -1.69 6.55 5.86
C VAL A 77 -1.20 6.64 4.41
N THR A 78 0.07 6.34 4.20
CA THR A 78 0.66 6.15 2.87
C THR A 78 1.28 4.77 2.78
N LEU A 79 1.43 4.26 1.56
CA LEU A 79 2.17 3.04 1.28
C LEU A 79 3.54 3.43 0.72
N THR A 80 4.59 2.99 1.38
CA THR A 80 5.96 3.15 0.90
C THR A 80 6.41 1.83 0.30
N PHE A 81 6.81 1.87 -0.97
CA PHE A 81 7.33 0.75 -1.74
C PHE A 81 8.84 0.89 -1.83
N THR A 82 9.55 -0.15 -1.40
CA THR A 82 11.01 -0.22 -1.40
C THR A 82 11.46 -1.42 -2.24
N SER A 83 12.54 -1.26 -3.00
CA SER A 83 13.05 -2.32 -3.89
C SER A 83 14.56 -2.31 -3.88
N GLY A 84 15.17 -3.03 -2.93
CA GLY A 84 16.63 -3.09 -2.78
C GLY A 84 17.26 -1.70 -2.65
N THR A 85 18.09 -1.32 -3.63
CA THR A 85 18.79 -0.02 -3.68
C THR A 85 18.09 1.03 -4.53
N LEU A 86 16.93 0.73 -5.11
CA LEU A 86 16.16 1.67 -5.92
C LEU A 86 15.52 2.76 -5.05
N THR A 87 15.18 3.87 -5.69
CA THR A 87 14.44 4.96 -5.06
C THR A 87 13.09 4.44 -4.55
N GLN A 88 12.78 4.76 -3.30
CA GLN A 88 11.50 4.40 -2.69
C GLN A 88 10.37 5.17 -3.36
N ALA A 89 9.28 4.49 -3.68
CA ALA A 89 8.05 5.11 -4.17
C ALA A 89 7.06 5.24 -3.02
N VAL A 90 6.35 6.36 -2.94
CA VAL A 90 5.32 6.57 -1.91
C VAL A 90 3.98 6.80 -2.61
N SER A 91 2.93 6.12 -2.16
CA SER A 91 1.58 6.32 -2.67
C SER A 91 1.04 7.69 -2.27
N SER A 92 -0.06 8.11 -2.91
CA SER A 92 -0.91 9.16 -2.35
C SER A 92 -1.45 8.75 -0.98
N GLU A 93 -1.92 9.73 -0.22
CA GLU A 93 -2.59 9.49 1.05
C GLU A 93 -3.82 8.60 0.85
N ILE A 94 -3.92 7.59 1.71
CA ILE A 94 -5.00 6.63 1.77
C ILE A 94 -5.75 6.92 3.05
N THR A 95 -7.03 7.25 2.92
CA THR A 95 -7.94 7.37 4.06
C THR A 95 -8.48 5.99 4.38
N VAL A 96 -8.06 5.47 5.52
CA VAL A 96 -8.58 4.25 6.13
C VAL A 96 -9.74 4.67 7.03
N LYS A 97 -10.95 4.24 6.69
CA LYS A 97 -12.09 4.54 7.55
C LYS A 97 -11.92 3.88 8.91
N ALA A 98 -12.38 4.57 9.95
CA ALA A 98 -12.49 4.02 11.29
C ALA A 98 -13.04 2.59 11.26
N ALA A 99 -12.47 1.69 12.05
CA ALA A 99 -13.18 0.46 12.35
C ALA A 99 -14.49 0.89 13.02
N ALA A 100 -15.60 0.35 12.54
CA ALA A 100 -16.86 0.53 13.24
C ALA A 100 -16.66 0.05 14.68
N GLY A 101 -16.56 1.00 15.61
CA GLY A 101 -16.64 0.72 17.03
C GLY A 101 -17.91 -0.09 17.21
N SER A 102 -17.79 -1.24 17.86
CA SER A 102 -18.91 -2.13 18.14
C SER A 102 -19.87 -1.44 19.11
N ASN A 103 -20.65 -0.47 18.65
CA ASN A 103 -21.79 0.12 19.33
C ASN A 103 -22.98 0.03 18.38
N ASP A 104 -23.49 -1.19 18.22
CA ASP A 104 -24.89 -1.42 17.87
C ASP A 104 -25.72 -1.05 19.13
N PRO A 105 -26.52 0.03 19.11
CA PRO A 105 -27.37 0.34 20.24
C PRO A 105 -28.59 -0.59 20.17
N GLY A 106 -28.57 -1.64 20.98
CA GLY A 106 -29.76 -2.47 21.23
C GLY A 106 -30.94 -1.69 21.79
#